data_AF-A0A9E4AU09-F1
#
_entry.id   AF-A0A9E4AU09-F1
#
_cell.length_a   1.000
_cell.length_b   1.000
_cell.length_c   1.000
_cell.angle_alpha   90.00
_cell.angle_beta   90.00
_cell.angle_gamma   90.00
#
_symmetry.space_group_name_H-M   'P 1'
#
loop_
_entity.id
_entity.type
_entity.pdbx_description
1 polymer ?
#
loop_
_entity_poly.entity_id
_entity_poly.type
_entity_poly.pdbx_seq_one_letter_code
_entity_poly.pdbx_strand_id
1 'polypeptide(L)' 'MSPYKSPRYASVVHTFISRNREVGVTAGVVNLFDRGPPIRQSASLNVYDASIYDIPAGRFVYLKVTLKLGS' A
#
# COMPACT_ATOMS: atom_id res chain seq x y z
N MET A 1 13.97 17.61 -19.68
CA MET A 1 12.71 17.15 -19.07
C MET A 1 12.86 15.64 -18.82
N SER A 2 13.11 15.22 -17.57
CA SER A 2 13.31 13.80 -17.23
C SER A 2 11.95 13.13 -17.02
N PRO A 3 11.66 11.95 -17.62
CA PRO A 3 10.36 11.31 -17.47
C PRO A 3 10.21 10.79 -16.03
N TYR A 4 9.15 11.25 -15.34
CA TYR A 4 8.74 10.75 -14.04
C TYR A 4 8.47 9.24 -14.13
N LYS A 5 9.40 8.42 -13.61
CA LYS A 5 9.23 6.97 -13.53
C LYS A 5 8.70 6.67 -12.14
N SER A 6 7.41 6.36 -12.03
CA SER A 6 6.82 5.94 -10.76
C SER A 6 7.61 4.72 -10.23
N PRO A 7 8.04 4.73 -8.95
CA PRO A 7 8.66 3.55 -8.36
C PRO A 7 7.59 2.47 -8.33
N ARG A 8 7.83 1.36 -9.03
CA ARG A 8 7.02 0.15 -8.87
C ARG A 8 7.36 -0.42 -7.50
N TYR A 9 6.45 -0.26 -6.54
CA TYR A 9 6.53 -0.96 -5.27
C TYR A 9 6.18 -2.42 -5.51
N ALA A 10 7.09 -3.32 -5.14
CA ALA A 10 6.77 -4.74 -5.09
C ALA A 10 5.94 -5.00 -3.83
N SER A 11 4.91 -5.85 -3.97
CA SER A 11 4.01 -6.25 -2.89
C SER A 11 3.78 -7.75 -2.95
N VAL A 12 3.62 -8.37 -1.78
CA VAL A 12 3.16 -9.76 -1.66
C VAL A 12 1.88 -9.76 -0.85
N VAL A 13 0.85 -10.42 -1.37
CA VAL A 13 -0.44 -10.58 -0.69
C VAL A 13 -0.83 -12.04 -0.77
N HIS A 14 -1.24 -12.61 0.36
CA HIS A 14 -1.74 -13.97 0.43
C HIS A 14 -3.12 -13.99 1.10
N THR A 15 -4.01 -14.80 0.56
CA THR A 15 -5.39 -14.91 1.04
C THR A 15 -5.76 -16.37 1.25
N PHE A 16 -6.21 -16.68 2.45
CA PHE A 16 -6.83 -17.95 2.81
C PHE A 16 -8.34 -17.75 2.97
N ILE A 17 -9.13 -18.64 2.41
CA ILE A 17 -10.59 -18.64 2.56
C ILE A 17 -10.98 -20.01 3.10
N SER A 18 -11.82 -20.03 4.13
CA SER A 18 -12.38 -21.25 4.70
C SER A 18 -13.18 -22.01 3.63
N ARG A 19 -13.30 -23.33 3.78
CA ARG A 19 -14.02 -24.16 2.79
C ARG A 19 -15.46 -23.70 2.55
N ASN A 20 -16.16 -23.29 3.61
CA ASN A 20 -17.52 -22.75 3.55
C ASN A 20 -17.59 -21.26 3.13
N ARG A 21 -16.45 -20.61 2.87
CA ARG A 21 -16.31 -19.19 2.47
C ARG A 21 -16.89 -18.18 3.47
N GLU A 22 -17.14 -18.60 4.70
CA GLU A 22 -17.61 -17.71 5.78
C GLU A 22 -16.48 -16.86 6.35
N VAL A 23 -15.26 -17.40 6.37
CA VAL A 23 -14.09 -16.73 6.95
C VAL A 23 -13.02 -16.58 5.88
N GLY A 24 -12.53 -15.35 5.70
CA GLY A 24 -11.36 -15.04 4.88
C GLY A 24 -10.30 -14.33 5.69
N VAL A 25 -9.04 -14.72 5.54
CA VAL A 25 -7.89 -14.05 6.13
C VAL A 25 -6.93 -13.67 5.00
N THR A 26 -6.62 -12.38 4.91
CA THR A 26 -5.64 -11.84 3.96
C THR A 26 -4.52 -11.18 4.73
N ALA A 27 -3.29 -11.56 4.43
CA ALA A 27 -2.09 -10.88 4.91
C ALA A 27 -1.34 -10.29 3.71
N GLY A 28 -0.83 -9.07 3.84
CA GLY A 28 -0.07 -8.42 2.79
C GLY A 28 1.07 -7.57 3.31
N VAL A 29 2.13 -7.52 2.53
CA VAL A 29 3.28 -6.62 2.69
C VAL A 29 3.37 -5.78 1.43
N VAL A 30 3.32 -4.46 1.59
CA VAL A 30 3.45 -3.50 0.49
C VAL A 30 4.79 -2.79 0.63
N ASN A 31 5.44 -2.53 -0.50
CA ASN A 31 6.79 -1.96 -0.56
C ASN A 31 7.84 -2.86 0.09
N LEU A 32 7.99 -4.09 -0.45
CA LEU A 32 8.92 -5.12 0.06
C LEU A 32 10.35 -4.62 0.28
N PHE A 33 10.79 -3.69 -0.57
CA PHE A 33 12.17 -3.15 -0.61
C PHE A 33 12.29 -1.77 0.03
N ASP A 34 11.26 -1.31 0.76
CA ASP A 34 11.25 -0.05 1.50
C ASP A 34 11.77 1.15 0.68
N ARG A 35 11.28 1.25 -0.56
CA ARG A 35 11.64 2.35 -1.46
C ARG A 35 10.95 3.62 -0.95
N GLY A 36 11.71 4.70 -0.84
CA GLY A 36 11.17 6.01 -0.52
C GLY A 36 10.23 6.54 -1.62
N PRO A 37 9.29 7.43 -1.27
CA PRO A 37 8.43 8.07 -2.26
C PRO A 37 9.26 8.83 -3.30
N PRO A 38 8.83 8.86 -4.58
CA PRO A 38 9.54 9.63 -5.58
C PRO A 38 9.46 11.11 -5.22
N ILE A 39 10.62 11.78 -5.11
CA ILE A 39 10.67 13.23 -4.89
C ILE A 39 10.07 13.92 -6.12
N ARG A 40 8.87 14.50 -5.98
CA ARG A 40 8.27 15.34 -7.03
C ARG A 40 8.92 16.73 -6.95
N GLN A 41 9.81 17.04 -7.89
CA GLN A 41 10.41 18.39 -7.97
C GLN A 41 9.34 19.49 -8.12
N SER A 42 8.18 19.19 -8.72
CA SER A 42 7.04 20.11 -8.81
C SER A 42 6.34 20.40 -7.47
N ALA A 43 6.50 19.55 -6.45
CA ALA A 43 5.97 19.80 -5.10
C ALA A 43 6.88 20.72 -4.26
N SER A 44 8.09 21.05 -4.77
CA SER A 44 8.97 22.05 -4.14
C SER A 44 8.70 23.48 -4.62
N LEU A 45 8.02 23.65 -5.76
CA LEU A 45 7.84 24.96 -6.40
C LEU A 45 6.47 25.59 -6.13
N ASN A 46 5.52 24.83 -5.59
CA ASN A 46 4.25 25.35 -5.08
C ASN A 46 3.98 24.68 -3.72
N VAL A 47 4.08 25.50 -2.66
CA VAL A 47 3.73 25.26 -1.25
C VAL A 47 3.79 23.78 -0.82
N TYR A 48 4.88 23.45 -0.14
CA TYR A 48 5.08 22.22 0.62
C TYR A 48 3.94 22.03 1.64
N ASP A 49 2.94 21.23 1.28
CA ASP A 49 1.93 20.73 2.22
C ASP A 49 2.33 19.31 2.64
N ALA A 50 2.87 19.20 3.85
CA ALA A 50 3.30 17.94 4.45
C ALA A 50 2.13 16.96 4.65
N SER A 51 0.87 17.44 4.69
CA SER A 51 -0.31 16.59 4.91
C SER A 51 -0.67 15.72 3.69
N ILE A 52 -0.17 16.05 2.50
CA ILE A 52 -0.46 15.30 1.25
C ILE A 52 0.42 14.03 1.15
N TYR A 53 1.44 13.91 1.98
CA TYR A 53 2.42 12.81 1.96
C TYR A 53 2.32 11.86 3.15
N ASP A 54 1.28 11.99 3.98
CA ASP A 54 1.00 11.11 5.13
C ASP A 54 0.32 9.79 4.69
N ILE A 55 0.63 9.32 3.48
CA ILE A 55 0.49 7.91 3.11
C ILE A 55 1.71 7.24 3.77
N PRO A 56 1.57 6.14 4.53
CA PRO A 56 2.68 5.58 5.30
C PRO A 56 3.95 5.53 4.46
N ALA A 57 4.88 6.46 4.74
CA ALA A 57 6.10 6.57 3.98
C ALA A 57 6.92 5.32 4.30
N GLY A 58 7.00 4.38 3.35
CA GLY A 58 7.79 3.16 3.51
C GLY A 58 6.98 1.86 3.40
N ARG A 59 7.52 0.79 3.98
CA ARG A 59 6.90 -0.55 4.00
C ARG A 59 5.78 -0.65 5.03
N PHE A 60 4.63 -1.15 4.61
CA PHE A 60 3.53 -1.47 5.53
C PHE A 60 3.08 -2.92 5.42
N VAL A 61 2.65 -3.46 6.55
CA VAL A 61 2.10 -4.81 6.69
C VAL A 61 0.66 -4.68 7.16
N TYR A 62 -0.24 -5.46 6.58
CA TYR A 62 -1.64 -5.47 7.00
C TYR A 62 -2.17 -6.89 7.11
N LEU A 63 -3.13 -7.06 8.02
CA LEU A 63 -3.95 -8.24 8.19
C LEU A 63 -5.42 -7.83 8.04
N LYS A 64 -6.16 -8.54 7.19
CA LYS A 64 -7.59 -8.35 7.00
C LYS A 64 -8.31 -9.66 7.30
N VAL A 65 -9.30 -9.59 8.19
CA VAL A 65 -10.24 -10.68 8.45
C VAL A 65 -11.59 -10.30 7.85
N THR A 66 -12.18 -11.22 7.09
CA THR A 66 -13.52 -11.06 6.50
C THR A 66 -14.41 -12.15 7.08
N LEU A 67 -15.54 -11.74 7.64
CA LEU A 67 -16.57 -12.64 8.16
C LEU A 67 -17.84 -12.42 7.34
N LYS A 68 -18.39 -13.48 6.77
CA LYS A 68 -19.75 -13.47 6.23
C LYS A 68 -20.66 -14.06 7.29
N LEU A 69 -21.41 -13.19 7.95
CA LEU A 69 -22.50 -13.59 8.82
C LEU A 69 -23.70 -13.90 7.91
N GLY A 70 -24.27 -15.08 8.06
CA GLY A 70 -25.38 -15.56 7.22
C GLY A 70 -26.59 -14.62 7.25
N SER A 71 -27.23 -14.52 6.08
CA SER A 71 -28.58 -13.96 5.86
C SER A 71 -29.66 -14.92 6.33
#